data_AF-A0A523LLF6-F1
#
_entry.id   AF-A0A523LLF6-F1
#
_cell.length_a   1.000
_cell.length_b   1.000
_cell.length_c   1.000
_cell.angle_alpha   90.00
_cell.angle_beta   90.00
_cell.angle_gamma   90.00
#
_symmetry.space_group_name_H-M   'P 1'
#
loop_
_entity.id
_entity.type
_entity.pdbx_description
1 polymer ?
#
loop_
_entity_poly.entity_id
_entity_poly.type
_entity_poly.pdbx_seq_one_letter_code
_entity_poly.pdbx_strand_id
1 'polypeptide(L)'
;TSRHSHYSHYYDDELRDLVAKKEGRLIEKYGYTFELIGPVDNAVLSATNASTVSYQNFEKLLGREKNYLRLHDSFDVQAIAEKIEAIPQAKWLESERERRFDVHRDTQALLCIHFEDYKYTKPEVRELYHEFQDELKPLLDFIAAFYQDNGFVVRLIFAKLLAGGKIPRHADGGFSLMNSHRIHIPIVTGDNNIFLVNGEQKNMQVGEMWEINNELPHMVENRSDKDRIHLIVDWIPNYTGQSQAEVLAPQRAEGTEGERSDSETLDMMVAEAYQAHRSANGQVPVLRRTESIYRQVLDIDAGHLTANNLLGLLCLQTKRFDEAVTFIEAALVQKPDDAQAHSNLGLALKDLGRIEEAATHLEKALLFAPGNPRTLNNLGNVYKELGRLNEATVSYRQALAIDSGYEEANHNLGVVLQQVESNR
;
A
#
# COMPACT_ATOMS: atom_id res chain seq x y z
N THR A 1 -8.75 25.43 5.73
CA THR A 1 -7.98 24.96 4.56
C THR A 1 -6.60 24.52 5.01
N SER A 2 -6.38 23.23 5.21
CA SER A 2 -5.04 22.68 5.38
C SER A 2 -4.92 21.34 4.67
N ARG A 3 -3.92 21.27 3.79
CA ARG A 3 -3.39 20.06 3.16
C ARG A 3 -2.37 19.45 4.14
N HIS A 4 -2.55 18.17 4.44
CA HIS A 4 -1.53 17.16 4.80
C HIS A 4 -0.45 17.49 5.86
N SER A 5 -0.52 16.84 7.03
CA SER A 5 0.61 16.05 7.58
C SER A 5 0.19 15.21 8.81
N HIS A 6 0.67 13.97 8.84
CA HIS A 6 0.44 12.93 9.85
C HIS A 6 1.05 13.24 11.22
N TYR A 7 0.32 12.99 12.30
CA TYR A 7 0.82 12.94 13.69
C TYR A 7 0.87 11.49 14.17
N SER A 8 2.06 10.94 14.46
CA SER A 8 2.20 9.71 15.26
C SER A 8 3.55 9.50 15.94
N HIS A 9 4.39 10.53 16.12
CA HIS A 9 5.75 10.35 16.68
C HIS A 9 6.11 11.25 17.88
N TYR A 10 5.13 11.67 18.69
CA TYR A 10 5.41 12.42 19.92
C TYR A 10 4.67 11.81 21.10
N TYR A 11 5.30 10.90 21.86
CA TYR A 11 4.98 10.70 23.27
C TYR A 11 6.26 10.42 24.05
N ASP A 12 6.65 11.41 24.86
CA ASP A 12 7.85 11.49 25.69
C ASP A 12 7.55 11.05 27.14
N ASP A 13 8.58 10.74 27.92
CA ASP A 13 8.52 10.15 29.28
C ASP A 13 7.66 10.95 30.29
N GLU A 14 7.46 12.25 30.07
CA GLU A 14 6.61 13.11 30.90
C GLU A 14 5.12 12.70 30.90
N LEU A 15 4.59 12.17 29.78
CA LEU A 15 3.19 11.72 29.72
C LEU A 15 2.99 10.44 30.56
N ARG A 16 4.02 9.60 30.60
CA ARG A 16 4.02 8.34 31.36
C ARG A 16 4.03 8.59 32.86
N ASP A 17 4.82 9.55 33.32
CA ASP A 17 4.83 10.00 34.72
C ASP A 17 3.52 10.71 35.11
N LEU A 18 2.91 11.46 34.17
CA LEU A 18 1.62 12.10 34.38
C LEU A 18 0.49 11.08 34.59
N VAL A 19 0.51 9.97 33.84
CA VAL A 19 -0.46 8.86 33.96
C VAL A 19 -0.25 8.10 35.27
N ALA A 20 0.99 7.77 35.61
CA ALA A 20 1.31 7.10 36.88
C ALA A 20 0.87 7.92 38.11
N LYS A 21 1.02 9.26 38.04
CA LYS A 21 0.67 10.17 39.15
C LYS A 21 -0.83 10.47 39.24
N LYS A 22 -1.57 10.49 38.13
CA LYS A 22 -3.03 10.70 38.12
C LYS A 22 -3.82 9.45 38.50
N GLU A 23 -3.34 8.27 38.13
CA GLU A 23 -4.11 7.03 38.27
C GLU A 23 -3.69 6.14 39.46
N GLY A 24 -2.65 6.52 40.21
CA GLY A 24 -2.19 5.78 41.39
C GLY A 24 -3.30 5.46 42.41
N ARG A 25 -4.32 6.32 42.51
CA ARG A 25 -5.49 6.14 43.39
C ARG A 25 -6.45 5.04 42.91
N LEU A 26 -6.51 4.78 41.60
CA LEU A 26 -7.32 3.70 41.01
C LEU A 26 -6.58 2.36 41.13
N ILE A 27 -5.27 2.38 40.95
CA ILE A 27 -4.40 1.19 41.07
C ILE A 27 -4.46 0.60 42.48
N GLU A 28 -4.38 1.42 43.54
CA GLU A 28 -4.57 0.99 44.94
C GLU A 28 -5.98 0.45 45.23
N LYS A 29 -7.01 1.08 44.64
CA LYS A 29 -8.42 0.72 44.90
C LYS A 29 -8.81 -0.65 44.35
N TYR A 30 -8.19 -1.07 43.24
CA TYR A 30 -8.53 -2.31 42.54
C TYR A 30 -7.44 -3.39 42.67
N GLY A 31 -6.40 -3.16 43.48
CA GLY A 31 -5.41 -4.18 43.85
C GLY A 31 -4.47 -4.60 42.72
N TYR A 32 -4.25 -3.74 41.73
CA TYR A 32 -3.30 -4.01 40.66
C TYR A 32 -1.86 -3.79 41.13
N THR A 33 -1.02 -4.81 41.04
CA THR A 33 0.44 -4.69 41.20
C THR A 33 1.09 -4.65 39.83
N PHE A 34 1.88 -3.60 39.56
CA PHE A 34 2.79 -3.59 38.41
C PHE A 34 4.13 -4.17 38.84
N GLU A 35 4.58 -5.24 38.17
CA GLU A 35 5.98 -5.63 38.25
C GLU A 35 6.82 -4.59 37.52
N LEU A 36 7.72 -3.94 38.26
CA LEU A 36 8.81 -3.21 37.63
C LEU A 36 9.68 -4.23 36.90
N ILE A 37 9.70 -4.17 35.57
CA ILE A 37 10.76 -4.82 34.79
C ILE A 37 12.04 -4.02 35.09
N GLY A 38 12.77 -4.48 36.11
CA GLY A 38 14.13 -4.05 36.38
C GLY A 38 15.07 -4.45 35.22
N PRO A 39 16.31 -3.94 35.20
CA PRO A 39 17.23 -4.22 34.10
C PRO A 39 17.45 -5.73 34.02
N VAL A 40 17.12 -6.31 32.86
CA VAL A 40 17.13 -7.76 32.65
C VAL A 40 18.56 -8.27 32.72
N ASP A 41 18.77 -9.29 33.55
CA ASP A 41 20.01 -10.04 33.70
C ASP A 41 20.29 -10.85 32.42
N ASN A 42 21.50 -10.71 31.88
CA ASN A 42 21.91 -11.12 30.52
C ASN A 42 22.01 -12.65 30.26
N ALA A 43 21.41 -13.51 31.08
CA ALA A 43 21.67 -14.96 31.05
C ALA A 43 20.52 -15.86 30.56
N VAL A 44 19.33 -15.32 30.27
CA VAL A 44 18.14 -16.15 29.89
C VAL A 44 17.71 -15.99 28.42
N LEU A 45 18.44 -15.23 27.60
CA LEU A 45 18.23 -15.16 26.14
C LEU A 45 18.90 -16.33 25.39
N SER A 46 18.58 -17.55 25.81
CA SER A 46 18.99 -18.77 25.11
C SER A 46 17.78 -19.67 24.99
N ALA A 47 17.28 -19.80 23.76
CA ALA A 47 16.23 -20.71 23.31
C ALA A 47 14.79 -20.32 23.70
N THR A 48 14.22 -19.37 22.95
CA THR A 48 12.89 -19.41 22.29
C THR A 48 12.45 -17.99 21.90
N ASN A 49 13.04 -17.43 20.84
CA ASN A 49 12.63 -16.12 20.33
C ASN A 49 11.52 -16.28 19.28
N ALA A 50 10.27 -16.25 19.75
CA ALA A 50 9.14 -15.70 19.00
C ALA A 50 9.25 -14.17 19.07
N SER A 51 9.62 -13.54 17.97
CA SER A 51 9.81 -12.08 17.87
C SER A 51 8.46 -11.36 17.73
N THR A 52 8.19 -10.47 18.68
CA THR A 52 7.43 -9.21 18.53
C THR A 52 7.10 -8.82 17.09
N VAL A 53 5.81 -8.63 16.77
CA VAL A 53 5.40 -7.96 15.52
C VAL A 53 5.70 -6.47 15.66
N SER A 54 6.96 -6.15 15.39
CA SER A 54 7.41 -4.84 14.91
C SER A 54 6.80 -4.64 13.52
N TYR A 55 6.27 -3.46 13.19
CA TYR A 55 6.25 -3.06 11.78
C TYR A 55 7.72 -3.03 11.36
N GLN A 56 8.18 -4.07 10.67
CA GLN A 56 9.52 -4.08 10.11
C GLN A 56 9.62 -2.84 9.20
N ASN A 57 10.32 -1.80 9.68
CA ASN A 57 10.99 -0.88 8.79
C ASN A 57 11.69 -1.74 7.73
N PHE A 58 11.49 -1.42 6.45
CA PHE A 58 12.16 -2.11 5.36
C PHE A 58 13.66 -2.17 5.67
N GLU A 59 14.12 -3.34 6.06
CA GLU A 59 15.51 -3.54 6.41
C GLU A 59 16.28 -3.68 5.09
N LYS A 60 16.73 -2.55 4.52
CA LYS A 60 17.70 -2.55 3.41
C LYS A 60 18.84 -3.49 3.77
N LEU A 61 18.97 -4.63 3.10
CA LEU A 61 20.05 -5.58 3.33
C LEU A 61 21.25 -5.16 2.49
N LEU A 62 22.42 -5.10 3.16
CA LEU A 62 23.76 -4.76 2.68
C LEU A 62 24.04 -3.27 2.42
N GLY A 63 24.62 -2.60 3.44
CA GLY A 63 25.39 -1.36 3.25
C GLY A 63 24.65 -0.04 3.47
N ARG A 64 23.71 0.04 4.43
CA ARG A 64 22.82 1.20 4.69
C ARG A 64 23.50 2.58 4.80
N GLU A 65 24.79 2.65 5.12
CA GLU A 65 25.50 3.93 5.24
C GLU A 65 26.27 4.34 3.99
N LYS A 66 26.45 3.44 3.02
CA LYS A 66 27.23 3.76 1.82
C LYS A 66 26.34 4.44 0.78
N ASN A 67 26.82 5.56 0.26
CA ASN A 67 26.16 6.25 -0.84
C ASN A 67 26.16 5.40 -2.12
N TYR A 68 27.21 4.57 -2.29
CA TYR A 68 27.41 3.68 -3.41
C TYR A 68 27.88 2.29 -2.95
N LEU A 69 27.27 1.23 -3.49
CA LEU A 69 27.74 -0.13 -3.37
C LEU A 69 28.00 -0.69 -4.77
N ARG A 70 29.24 -1.14 -5.04
CA ARG A 70 29.58 -1.82 -6.30
C ARG A 70 29.15 -3.27 -6.20
N LEU A 71 28.21 -3.70 -7.03
CA LEU A 71 27.71 -5.07 -7.07
C LEU A 71 28.53 -5.94 -8.03
N HIS A 72 29.03 -5.35 -9.12
CA HIS A 72 29.82 -6.06 -10.13
C HIS A 72 30.81 -5.13 -10.81
N ASP A 73 31.97 -5.67 -11.17
CA ASP A 73 33.05 -4.89 -11.78
C ASP A 73 32.71 -4.42 -13.19
N SER A 74 32.18 -5.29 -14.05
CA SER A 74 31.70 -4.89 -15.38
C SER A 74 30.87 -6.00 -16.04
N PHE A 75 29.80 -5.64 -16.71
CA PHE A 75 29.10 -6.50 -17.68
C PHE A 75 29.39 -6.04 -19.11
N ASP A 76 29.34 -6.98 -20.05
CA ASP A 76 29.32 -6.62 -21.47
C ASP A 76 27.93 -6.08 -21.83
N VAL A 77 27.87 -4.78 -22.10
CA VAL A 77 26.64 -4.06 -22.45
C VAL A 77 26.68 -3.54 -23.88
N GLN A 78 27.65 -3.97 -24.69
CA GLN A 78 27.86 -3.47 -26.05
C GLN A 78 26.62 -3.69 -26.94
N ALA A 79 26.03 -4.90 -26.87
CA ALA A 79 24.82 -5.23 -27.62
C ALA A 79 23.61 -4.37 -27.21
N ILE A 80 23.49 -4.05 -25.92
CA ILE A 80 22.44 -3.14 -25.41
C ILE A 80 22.69 -1.73 -25.94
N ALA A 81 23.93 -1.24 -25.89
CA ALA A 81 24.31 0.08 -26.35
C ALA A 81 24.01 0.28 -27.84
N GLU A 82 24.41 -0.66 -28.70
CA GLU A 82 24.16 -0.60 -30.14
C GLU A 82 22.66 -0.57 -30.46
N LYS A 83 21.86 -1.41 -29.78
CA LYS A 83 20.40 -1.40 -29.92
C LYS A 83 19.79 -0.07 -29.49
N ILE A 84 20.26 0.49 -28.38
CA ILE A 84 19.79 1.79 -27.86
C ILE A 84 20.11 2.93 -28.81
N GLU A 85 21.33 2.97 -29.35
CA GLU A 85 21.76 4.01 -30.30
C GLU A 85 20.96 3.96 -31.61
N ALA A 86 20.47 2.78 -31.99
CA ALA A 86 19.59 2.61 -33.14
C ALA A 86 18.14 3.09 -32.91
N ILE A 87 17.73 3.37 -31.66
CA ILE A 87 16.37 3.84 -31.36
C ILE A 87 16.17 5.28 -31.89
N PRO A 88 15.15 5.53 -32.73
CA PRO A 88 14.88 6.87 -33.26
C PRO A 88 14.65 7.90 -32.15
N GLN A 89 15.18 9.11 -32.34
CA GLN A 89 15.00 10.22 -31.40
C GLN A 89 13.52 10.52 -31.08
N ALA A 90 12.61 10.30 -32.04
CA ALA A 90 11.17 10.46 -31.84
C ALA A 90 10.62 9.60 -30.70
N LYS A 91 11.05 8.33 -30.58
CA LYS A 91 10.61 7.40 -29.51
C LYS A 91 11.03 7.92 -28.13
N TRP A 92 12.16 8.63 -28.04
CA TRP A 92 12.59 9.28 -26.80
C TRP A 92 11.77 10.54 -26.44
N LEU A 93 11.28 11.25 -27.45
CA LEU A 93 10.46 12.47 -27.28
C LEU A 93 9.01 12.18 -26.88
N GLU A 94 8.56 10.93 -27.02
CA GLU A 94 7.27 10.45 -26.48
C GLU A 94 7.30 10.29 -24.96
N SER A 95 8.48 10.34 -24.34
CA SER A 95 8.59 10.40 -22.89
C SER A 95 7.82 11.61 -22.35
N GLU A 96 7.02 11.44 -21.30
CA GLU A 96 6.36 12.57 -20.62
C GLU A 96 7.12 13.02 -19.36
N ARG A 97 8.33 12.48 -19.14
CA ARG A 97 9.08 12.64 -17.89
C ARG A 97 9.47 14.10 -17.63
N GLU A 98 9.87 14.80 -18.69
CA GLU A 98 10.23 16.21 -18.67
C GLU A 98 9.04 17.16 -18.43
N ARG A 99 7.81 16.68 -18.71
CA ARG A 99 6.56 17.44 -18.49
C ARG A 99 5.95 17.18 -17.12
N ARG A 100 6.18 15.98 -16.58
CA ARG A 100 5.62 15.53 -15.29
C ARG A 100 6.44 15.97 -14.09
N PHE A 101 7.75 16.15 -14.23
CA PHE A 101 8.64 16.51 -13.12
C PHE A 101 9.65 17.57 -13.53
N ASP A 102 9.53 18.79 -12.99
CA ASP A 102 10.42 19.93 -13.30
C ASP A 102 11.91 19.61 -13.03
N VAL A 103 12.19 18.77 -12.02
CA VAL A 103 13.54 18.30 -11.68
C VAL A 103 14.13 17.33 -12.72
N HIS A 104 13.33 16.84 -13.65
CA HIS A 104 13.71 15.86 -14.67
C HIS A 104 13.55 16.40 -16.10
N ARG A 105 13.49 17.74 -16.25
CA ARG A 105 13.29 18.41 -17.54
C ARG A 105 14.32 18.07 -18.64
N ASP A 106 15.54 17.72 -18.24
CA ASP A 106 16.63 17.35 -19.17
C ASP A 106 16.72 15.83 -19.39
N THR A 107 15.73 15.08 -18.90
CA THR A 107 15.72 13.62 -18.96
C THR A 107 14.61 13.09 -19.87
N GLN A 108 14.92 12.00 -20.54
CA GLN A 108 13.97 11.18 -21.28
C GLN A 108 14.03 9.76 -20.75
N ALA A 109 12.98 8.98 -20.95
CA ALA A 109 12.91 7.62 -20.47
C ALA A 109 12.16 6.72 -21.42
N LEU A 110 12.72 5.52 -21.59
CA LEU A 110 12.02 4.39 -22.20
C LEU A 110 11.77 3.33 -21.12
N LEU A 111 10.50 2.96 -20.95
CA LEU A 111 10.07 2.00 -19.96
C LEU A 111 10.08 0.60 -20.58
N CYS A 112 10.85 -0.32 -19.99
CA CYS A 112 10.78 -1.75 -20.32
C CYS A 112 9.78 -2.45 -19.40
N ILE A 113 9.82 -2.13 -18.10
CA ILE A 113 8.86 -2.61 -17.10
C ILE A 113 8.37 -1.41 -16.31
N HIS A 114 7.05 -1.20 -16.31
CA HIS A 114 6.40 -0.11 -15.62
C HIS A 114 5.57 -0.61 -14.45
N PHE A 115 5.64 0.07 -13.32
CA PHE A 115 4.82 -0.24 -12.16
C PHE A 115 4.45 1.06 -11.46
N GLU A 116 3.18 1.44 -11.55
CA GLU A 116 2.75 2.80 -11.22
C GLU A 116 2.50 2.97 -9.71
N ASP A 117 1.96 1.96 -9.03
CA ASP A 117 1.38 2.14 -7.69
C ASP A 117 1.88 1.17 -6.61
N TYR A 118 2.83 0.29 -6.95
CA TYR A 118 3.66 -0.53 -6.04
C TYR A 118 2.97 -1.31 -4.91
N LYS A 119 1.64 -1.42 -4.93
CA LYS A 119 0.91 -2.02 -3.81
C LYS A 119 -0.06 -3.11 -4.21
N TYR A 120 -0.56 -3.16 -5.46
CA TYR A 120 -1.68 -4.07 -5.79
C TYR A 120 -1.78 -4.55 -7.25
N THR A 121 -0.82 -4.29 -8.14
CA THR A 121 -0.83 -4.76 -9.55
C THR A 121 0.42 -5.58 -9.87
N LYS A 122 0.49 -6.29 -11.02
CA LYS A 122 1.75 -6.87 -11.51
C LYS A 122 2.52 -5.82 -12.33
N PRO A 123 3.87 -5.84 -12.36
CA PRO A 123 4.65 -4.97 -13.23
C PRO A 123 4.24 -5.18 -14.70
N GLU A 124 3.95 -4.09 -15.41
CA GLU A 124 3.57 -4.13 -16.81
C GLU A 124 4.84 -4.23 -17.67
N VAL A 125 4.98 -5.35 -18.38
CA VAL A 125 6.03 -5.55 -19.38
C VAL A 125 5.63 -4.82 -20.65
N ARG A 126 6.45 -3.84 -21.06
CA ARG A 126 6.23 -3.05 -22.28
C ARG A 126 6.90 -3.74 -23.47
N GLU A 127 6.47 -3.40 -24.68
CA GLU A 127 7.02 -3.94 -25.94
C GLU A 127 8.55 -3.88 -26.00
N LEU A 128 9.13 -2.78 -25.51
CA LEU A 128 10.57 -2.58 -25.48
C LEU A 128 11.32 -3.61 -24.62
N TYR A 129 10.71 -4.20 -23.59
CA TYR A 129 11.38 -5.27 -22.85
C TYR A 129 11.65 -6.48 -23.73
N HIS A 130 10.70 -6.87 -24.58
CA HIS A 130 10.87 -8.01 -25.48
C HIS A 130 11.99 -7.77 -26.51
N GLU A 131 12.21 -6.51 -26.92
CA GLU A 131 13.31 -6.15 -27.82
C GLU A 131 14.70 -6.33 -27.19
N PHE A 132 14.80 -6.29 -25.85
CA PHE A 132 16.06 -6.29 -25.09
C PHE A 132 16.21 -7.50 -24.14
N GLN A 133 15.23 -8.40 -24.08
CA GLN A 133 15.14 -9.45 -23.05
C GLN A 133 16.40 -10.34 -23.00
N ASP A 134 16.94 -10.69 -24.17
CA ASP A 134 18.08 -11.60 -24.26
C ASP A 134 19.36 -10.95 -23.73
N GLU A 135 19.58 -9.67 -24.04
CA GLU A 135 20.73 -8.92 -23.54
C GLU A 135 20.58 -8.53 -22.07
N LEU A 136 19.36 -8.33 -21.59
CA LEU A 136 19.08 -7.98 -20.20
C LEU A 136 19.13 -9.18 -19.26
N LYS A 137 18.88 -10.40 -19.77
CA LYS A 137 18.81 -11.62 -18.96
C LYS A 137 20.05 -11.85 -18.07
N PRO A 138 21.30 -11.75 -18.54
CA PRO A 138 22.48 -11.99 -17.69
C PRO A 138 22.56 -11.03 -16.50
N LEU A 139 22.17 -9.77 -16.71
CA LEU A 139 22.14 -8.74 -15.66
C LEU A 139 21.07 -9.08 -14.63
N LEU A 140 19.87 -9.43 -15.09
CA LEU A 140 18.72 -9.74 -14.25
C LEU A 140 18.92 -11.04 -13.45
N ASP A 141 19.54 -12.06 -14.05
CA ASP A 141 19.91 -13.30 -13.38
C ASP A 141 20.96 -13.05 -12.28
N PHE A 142 21.94 -12.18 -12.54
CA PHE A 142 22.94 -11.80 -11.54
C PHE A 142 22.30 -11.10 -10.34
N ILE A 143 21.36 -10.17 -10.56
CA ILE A 143 20.62 -9.49 -9.48
C ILE A 143 19.91 -10.52 -8.60
N ALA A 144 19.13 -11.40 -9.22
CA ALA A 144 18.37 -12.44 -8.54
C ALA A 144 19.29 -13.35 -7.70
N ALA A 145 20.41 -13.79 -8.28
CA ALA A 145 21.39 -14.63 -7.60
C ALA A 145 22.11 -13.89 -6.45
N PHE A 146 22.49 -12.63 -6.66
CA PHE A 146 23.19 -11.80 -5.66
C PHE A 146 22.35 -11.62 -4.40
N TYR A 147 21.03 -11.44 -4.56
CA TYR A 147 20.10 -11.30 -3.44
C TYR A 147 19.52 -12.64 -2.93
N GLN A 148 19.99 -13.80 -3.43
CA GLN A 148 19.67 -15.17 -2.96
C GLN A 148 18.15 -15.49 -2.94
N ASP A 149 17.47 -15.15 -4.03
CA ASP A 149 16.03 -15.13 -4.30
C ASP A 149 15.01 -15.61 -3.24
N ASN A 150 14.32 -14.62 -2.70
CA ASN A 150 12.96 -14.32 -3.09
C ASN A 150 12.90 -12.80 -3.38
N GLY A 151 13.04 -12.32 -4.63
CA GLY A 151 12.85 -10.91 -5.05
C GLY A 151 12.17 -10.76 -6.41
N PHE A 152 11.65 -9.58 -6.78
CA PHE A 152 11.19 -9.31 -8.15
C PHE A 152 11.43 -7.87 -8.63
N VAL A 153 11.57 -7.72 -9.96
CA VAL A 153 11.75 -6.43 -10.65
C VAL A 153 10.44 -5.67 -10.64
N VAL A 154 10.44 -4.48 -10.07
CA VAL A 154 9.28 -3.59 -10.07
C VAL A 154 9.41 -2.46 -11.07
N ARG A 155 10.62 -2.10 -11.47
CA ARG A 155 10.81 -1.12 -12.55
C ARG A 155 12.08 -1.41 -13.33
N LEU A 156 11.98 -1.32 -14.65
CA LEU A 156 13.11 -1.46 -15.56
C LEU A 156 13.01 -0.36 -16.62
N ILE A 157 14.00 0.52 -16.64
CA ILE A 157 13.91 1.78 -17.39
C ILE A 157 15.29 2.17 -17.94
N PHE A 158 15.32 2.52 -19.22
CA PHE A 158 16.44 3.24 -19.81
C PHE A 158 16.21 4.74 -19.62
N ALA A 159 16.99 5.34 -18.72
CA ALA A 159 16.95 6.76 -18.42
C ALA A 159 18.06 7.48 -19.19
N LYS A 160 17.66 8.42 -20.05
CA LYS A 160 18.55 9.26 -20.83
C LYS A 160 18.65 10.65 -20.23
N LEU A 161 19.86 11.12 -20.01
CA LEU A 161 20.17 12.50 -19.68
C LEU A 161 20.83 13.14 -20.90
N LEU A 162 20.26 14.23 -21.38
CA LEU A 162 20.76 14.91 -22.58
C LEU A 162 22.20 15.40 -22.40
N ALA A 163 22.93 15.59 -23.51
CA ALA A 163 24.23 16.25 -23.51
C ALA A 163 24.17 17.61 -22.78
N GLY A 164 25.08 17.86 -21.84
CA GLY A 164 25.07 19.06 -20.99
C GLY A 164 23.94 19.12 -19.95
N GLY A 165 23.05 18.13 -19.89
CA GLY A 165 21.86 18.12 -19.04
C GLY A 165 22.17 17.90 -17.56
N LYS A 166 21.25 18.32 -16.69
CA LYS A 166 21.39 18.17 -15.24
C LYS A 166 20.11 17.72 -14.57
N ILE A 167 20.26 16.81 -13.62
CA ILE A 167 19.25 16.50 -12.61
C ILE A 167 19.68 17.21 -11.32
N PRO A 168 19.01 18.30 -10.90
CA PRO A 168 19.39 19.05 -9.71
C PRO A 168 19.27 18.19 -8.45
N ARG A 169 19.89 18.66 -7.36
CA ARG A 169 19.85 17.95 -6.08
C ARG A 169 18.41 17.77 -5.60
N HIS A 170 17.99 16.53 -5.43
CA HIS A 170 16.66 16.16 -4.94
C HIS A 170 16.76 14.87 -4.13
N ALA A 171 15.70 14.55 -3.38
CA ALA A 171 15.52 13.25 -2.75
C ALA A 171 14.22 12.64 -3.30
N ASP A 172 14.18 11.33 -3.45
CA ASP A 172 13.00 10.65 -3.95
C ASP A 172 11.87 10.70 -2.91
N GLY A 173 10.73 11.25 -3.29
CA GLY A 173 9.52 11.26 -2.46
C GLY A 173 8.55 10.17 -2.89
N GLY A 174 8.54 9.03 -2.20
CA GLY A 174 7.60 7.93 -2.45
C GLY A 174 7.91 6.70 -1.62
N PHE A 175 6.90 6.13 -0.95
CA PHE A 175 7.06 4.99 -0.03
C PHE A 175 7.71 3.76 -0.70
N SER A 176 7.47 3.52 -1.98
CA SER A 176 8.05 2.38 -2.71
C SER A 176 9.48 2.62 -3.20
N LEU A 177 9.83 3.85 -3.57
CA LEU A 177 11.19 4.19 -3.97
C LEU A 177 12.13 4.04 -2.76
N MET A 178 11.71 4.49 -1.57
CA MET A 178 12.47 4.32 -0.33
C MET A 178 12.72 2.84 0.04
N ASN A 179 11.82 1.95 -0.36
CA ASN A 179 11.81 0.53 0.03
C ASN A 179 12.18 -0.41 -1.13
N SER A 180 13.08 0.03 -2.03
CA SER A 180 13.60 -0.78 -3.14
C SER A 180 15.12 -0.64 -3.27
N HIS A 181 15.76 -1.68 -3.80
CA HIS A 181 17.16 -1.63 -4.24
C HIS A 181 17.20 -0.95 -5.60
N ARG A 182 17.72 0.29 -5.66
CA ARG A 182 17.89 1.01 -6.92
C ARG A 182 19.29 0.78 -7.48
N ILE A 183 19.33 0.07 -8.60
CA ILE A 183 20.55 -0.34 -9.28
C ILE A 183 20.70 0.48 -10.55
N HIS A 184 21.88 1.05 -10.75
CA HIS A 184 22.28 1.81 -11.92
C HIS A 184 23.39 1.08 -12.67
N ILE A 185 23.18 0.89 -13.97
CA ILE A 185 24.16 0.31 -14.88
C ILE A 185 24.38 1.30 -16.04
N PRO A 186 25.56 1.90 -16.17
CA PRO A 186 25.88 2.75 -17.30
C PRO A 186 25.94 1.95 -18.59
N ILE A 187 25.08 2.28 -19.56
CA ILE A 187 25.07 1.63 -20.87
C ILE A 187 25.82 2.50 -21.88
N VAL A 188 25.46 3.79 -21.95
CA VAL A 188 26.17 4.79 -22.75
C VAL A 188 26.54 5.93 -21.82
N THR A 189 27.83 6.17 -21.62
CA THR A 189 28.31 7.27 -20.79
C THR A 189 29.59 7.84 -21.37
N GLY A 190 29.70 9.17 -21.37
CA GLY A 190 30.98 9.85 -21.60
C GLY A 190 31.87 9.84 -20.35
N ASP A 191 33.13 10.23 -20.52
CA ASP A 191 34.16 10.16 -19.47
C ASP A 191 33.99 11.20 -18.35
N ASN A 192 33.14 12.21 -18.58
CA ASN A 192 33.04 13.41 -17.74
C ASN A 192 31.64 13.58 -17.14
N ASN A 193 31.16 12.56 -16.44
CA ASN A 193 29.86 12.55 -15.79
C ASN A 193 30.00 12.59 -14.27
N ILE A 194 29.09 13.32 -13.61
CA ILE A 194 29.10 13.46 -12.16
C ILE A 194 27.83 12.85 -11.60
N PHE A 195 27.98 11.76 -10.84
CA PHE A 195 26.95 11.25 -9.94
C PHE A 195 27.32 11.65 -8.53
N LEU A 196 26.39 12.31 -7.83
CA LEU A 196 26.60 12.73 -6.45
C LEU A 196 25.44 12.24 -5.58
N VAL A 197 25.76 11.54 -4.49
CA VAL A 197 24.81 11.07 -3.48
C VAL A 197 25.36 11.50 -2.13
N ASN A 198 24.60 12.32 -1.40
CA ASN A 198 24.96 12.90 -0.11
C ASN A 198 26.36 13.54 -0.02
N GLY A 199 26.86 14.13 -1.12
CA GLY A 199 28.17 14.78 -1.17
C GLY A 199 29.33 13.87 -1.57
N GLU A 200 29.12 12.55 -1.65
CA GLU A 200 30.08 11.64 -2.28
C GLU A 200 29.86 11.63 -3.79
N GLN A 201 30.95 11.74 -4.56
CA GLN A 201 30.91 11.71 -6.02
C GLN A 201 31.46 10.39 -6.56
N LYS A 202 30.81 9.84 -7.57
CA LYS A 202 31.28 8.66 -8.31
C LYS A 202 31.31 8.91 -9.81
N ASN A 203 32.36 8.40 -10.46
CA ASN A 203 32.42 8.28 -11.92
C ASN A 203 32.19 6.81 -12.30
N MET A 204 30.97 6.48 -12.70
CA MET A 204 30.57 5.12 -13.05
C MET A 204 30.95 4.82 -14.50
N GLN A 205 31.68 3.73 -14.73
CA GLN A 205 32.13 3.30 -16.06
C GLN A 205 31.07 2.42 -16.74
N VAL A 206 31.11 2.37 -18.07
CA VAL A 206 30.25 1.50 -18.89
C VAL A 206 30.29 0.06 -18.35
N GLY A 207 29.11 -0.53 -18.16
CA GLY A 207 28.97 -1.91 -17.69
C GLY A 207 29.13 -2.13 -16.19
N GLU A 208 29.62 -1.16 -15.42
CA GLU A 208 29.69 -1.30 -13.96
C GLU A 208 28.29 -1.37 -13.34
N MET A 209 28.15 -2.17 -12.28
CA MET A 209 26.88 -2.31 -11.58
C MET A 209 26.94 -1.69 -10.20
N TRP A 210 26.10 -0.69 -9.98
CA TRP A 210 26.08 0.09 -8.75
C TRP A 210 24.69 0.11 -8.12
N GLU A 211 24.59 -0.21 -6.85
CA GLU A 211 23.44 0.15 -6.03
C GLU A 211 23.71 1.53 -5.41
N ILE A 212 22.69 2.41 -5.45
CA ILE A 212 22.76 3.75 -4.87
C ILE A 212 21.81 3.90 -3.69
N ASN A 213 22.23 4.65 -2.68
CA ASN A 213 21.33 5.00 -1.59
C ASN A 213 20.39 6.15 -2.00
N ASN A 214 19.21 5.79 -2.47
CA ASN A 214 18.19 6.70 -2.97
C ASN A 214 17.37 7.44 -1.88
N GLU A 215 17.55 7.10 -0.60
CA GLU A 215 16.97 7.87 0.52
C GLU A 215 17.69 9.19 0.73
N LEU A 216 18.93 9.29 0.23
CA LEU A 216 19.76 10.46 0.40
C LEU A 216 19.61 11.42 -0.78
N PRO A 217 19.79 12.74 -0.54
CA PRO A 217 19.78 13.71 -1.61
C PRO A 217 20.85 13.41 -2.66
N HIS A 218 20.44 13.36 -3.92
CA HIS A 218 21.30 13.00 -5.03
C HIS A 218 21.13 13.92 -6.24
N MET A 219 22.13 13.94 -7.12
CA MET A 219 22.24 14.83 -8.28
C MET A 219 23.06 14.14 -9.37
N VAL A 220 22.75 14.48 -10.62
CA VAL A 220 23.51 14.03 -11.79
C VAL A 220 23.79 15.21 -12.70
N GLU A 221 25.01 15.31 -13.21
CA GLU A 221 25.38 16.30 -14.22
C GLU A 221 26.12 15.60 -15.37
N ASN A 222 25.58 15.72 -16.58
CA ASN A 222 26.25 15.26 -17.79
C ASN A 222 27.08 16.38 -18.39
N ARG A 223 28.40 16.34 -18.19
CA ARG A 223 29.32 17.35 -18.74
C ARG A 223 29.95 16.92 -20.06
N SER A 224 29.48 15.82 -20.64
CA SER A 224 29.91 15.38 -21.97
C SER A 224 29.08 16.06 -23.07
N ASP A 225 29.61 16.02 -24.28
CA ASP A 225 28.96 16.49 -25.52
C ASP A 225 27.98 15.47 -26.10
N LYS A 226 27.79 14.33 -25.43
CA LYS A 226 26.91 13.23 -25.84
C LYS A 226 25.83 12.96 -24.82
N ASP A 227 24.72 12.42 -25.29
CA ASP A 227 23.67 11.88 -24.43
C ASP A 227 24.22 10.73 -23.59
N ARG A 228 23.64 10.58 -22.40
CA ARG A 228 24.03 9.58 -21.42
C ARG A 228 22.84 8.70 -21.08
N ILE A 229 23.01 7.38 -21.13
CA ILE A 229 21.93 6.42 -20.93
C ILE A 229 22.32 5.41 -19.86
N HIS A 230 21.46 5.33 -18.84
CA HIS A 230 21.55 4.34 -17.77
C HIS A 230 20.38 3.38 -17.83
N LEU A 231 20.68 2.09 -17.63
CA LEU A 231 19.67 1.14 -17.20
C LEU A 231 19.49 1.30 -15.70
N ILE A 232 18.25 1.55 -15.27
CA ILE A 232 17.87 1.59 -13.87
C ILE A 232 16.95 0.40 -13.61
N VAL A 233 17.30 -0.37 -12.58
CA VAL A 233 16.49 -1.48 -12.07
C VAL A 233 16.08 -1.13 -10.65
N ASP A 234 14.78 -1.10 -10.37
CA ASP A 234 14.31 -1.14 -8.99
C ASP A 234 13.89 -2.58 -8.67
N TRP A 235 14.46 -3.11 -7.59
CA TRP A 235 14.24 -4.47 -7.13
C TRP A 235 13.68 -4.48 -5.71
N ILE A 236 12.70 -5.34 -5.45
CA ILE A 236 12.16 -5.56 -4.09
C ILE A 236 12.24 -7.03 -3.71
N PRO A 237 12.35 -7.36 -2.42
CA PRO A 237 12.15 -8.74 -1.97
C PRO A 237 10.70 -9.22 -2.22
N ASN A 238 10.56 -10.47 -2.67
CA ASN A 238 9.37 -11.23 -2.99
C ASN A 238 8.84 -11.90 -1.72
N TYR A 239 8.06 -11.14 -0.95
CA TYR A 239 7.38 -11.67 0.23
C TYR A 239 6.20 -12.61 -0.13
N THR A 240 5.90 -12.77 -1.42
CA THR A 240 4.74 -13.52 -1.96
C THR A 240 5.08 -14.92 -2.48
N GLY A 241 6.36 -15.26 -2.66
CA GLY A 241 6.82 -16.59 -3.09
C GLY A 241 6.78 -16.89 -4.59
N GLN A 242 6.48 -15.92 -5.48
CA GLN A 242 6.49 -16.10 -6.95
C GLN A 242 7.86 -15.75 -7.56
N SER A 243 8.43 -16.59 -8.41
CA SER A 243 9.81 -16.41 -8.92
C SER A 243 9.92 -15.28 -9.96
N GLN A 244 11.14 -14.72 -10.13
CA GLN A 244 11.42 -13.72 -11.18
C GLN A 244 10.99 -14.21 -12.57
N ALA A 245 11.23 -15.49 -12.87
CA ALA A 245 10.84 -16.10 -14.14
C ALA A 245 9.31 -16.15 -14.34
N GLU A 246 8.53 -16.31 -13.27
CA GLU A 246 7.06 -16.27 -13.32
C GLU A 246 6.51 -14.86 -13.51
N VAL A 247 7.19 -13.86 -12.96
CA VAL A 247 6.81 -12.44 -13.09
C VAL A 247 7.20 -11.88 -14.46
N LEU A 248 8.33 -12.33 -15.02
CA LEU A 248 8.91 -11.82 -16.27
C LEU A 248 8.66 -12.71 -17.50
N ALA A 249 7.99 -13.85 -17.35
CA ALA A 249 7.66 -14.73 -18.47
C ALA A 249 6.85 -13.95 -19.53
N PRO A 250 7.30 -13.90 -20.80
CA PRO A 250 6.47 -13.41 -21.90
C PRO A 250 5.18 -14.22 -21.92
N GLN A 251 4.03 -13.56 -22.08
CA GLN A 251 2.79 -14.30 -22.35
C GLN A 251 3.05 -15.18 -23.57
N ARG A 252 2.92 -16.50 -23.42
CA ARG A 252 2.95 -17.38 -24.58
C ARG A 252 1.87 -16.92 -25.54
N ALA A 253 2.26 -16.71 -26.80
CA ALA A 253 1.34 -16.69 -27.91
C ALA A 253 0.83 -18.13 -28.13
N GLU A 254 -0.08 -18.55 -27.27
CA GLU A 254 -0.87 -19.77 -27.34
C GLU A 254 -2.27 -19.34 -26.88
N GLY A 255 -3.26 -19.10 -27.73
CA GLY A 255 -3.44 -19.49 -29.12
C GLY A 255 -4.86 -19.98 -29.20
N THR A 256 -5.77 -19.18 -29.80
CA THR A 256 -7.23 -19.47 -29.86
C THR A 256 -7.84 -19.94 -28.53
N GLU A 257 -8.44 -19.00 -27.80
CA GLU A 257 -9.54 -19.23 -26.85
C GLU A 257 -9.47 -20.45 -25.92
N GLY A 258 -9.21 -20.18 -24.64
CA GLY A 258 -9.63 -20.99 -23.49
C GLY A 258 -8.49 -21.31 -22.52
N GLU A 259 -8.50 -21.00 -21.23
CA GLU A 259 -9.42 -20.32 -20.31
C GLU A 259 -8.50 -19.69 -19.24
N ARG A 260 -8.46 -18.35 -19.13
CA ARG A 260 -8.11 -17.73 -17.83
C ARG A 260 -9.24 -18.13 -16.89
N SER A 261 -8.96 -18.50 -15.63
CA SER A 261 -10.07 -18.72 -14.72
C SER A 261 -10.84 -17.41 -14.61
N ASP A 262 -12.15 -17.45 -14.88
CA ASP A 262 -13.00 -16.26 -14.86
C ASP A 262 -12.83 -15.52 -13.52
N SER A 263 -12.68 -16.27 -12.42
CA SER A 263 -12.42 -15.78 -11.07
C SER A 263 -11.31 -14.72 -10.96
N GLU A 264 -10.13 -14.95 -11.55
CA GLU A 264 -9.00 -14.00 -11.44
C GLU A 264 -9.25 -12.71 -12.24
N THR A 265 -9.98 -12.83 -13.35
CA THR A 265 -10.34 -11.67 -14.17
C THR A 265 -11.38 -10.82 -13.45
N LEU A 266 -12.33 -11.46 -12.76
CA LEU A 266 -13.36 -10.80 -11.97
C LEU A 266 -12.77 -10.08 -10.74
N ASP A 267 -11.86 -10.72 -10.01
CA ASP A 267 -11.19 -10.11 -8.85
C ASP A 267 -10.44 -8.83 -9.23
N MET A 268 -9.79 -8.82 -10.39
CA MET A 268 -9.10 -7.65 -10.93
C MET A 268 -10.07 -6.51 -11.26
N MET A 269 -11.19 -6.81 -11.93
CA MET A 269 -12.24 -5.82 -12.22
C MET A 269 -12.77 -5.17 -10.93
N VAL A 270 -12.99 -5.97 -9.88
CA VAL A 270 -13.46 -5.48 -8.57
C VAL A 270 -12.40 -4.58 -7.91
N ALA A 271 -11.12 -4.98 -7.94
CA ALA A 271 -10.03 -4.23 -7.35
C ALA A 271 -9.86 -2.84 -8.00
N GLU A 272 -9.88 -2.77 -9.33
CA GLU A 272 -9.80 -1.51 -10.06
C GLU A 272 -10.97 -0.57 -9.73
N ALA A 273 -12.20 -1.11 -9.74
CA ALA A 273 -13.40 -0.33 -9.43
C ALA A 273 -13.38 0.21 -7.99
N TYR A 274 -12.83 -0.56 -7.04
CA TYR A 274 -12.65 -0.13 -5.65
C TYR A 274 -11.64 1.02 -5.50
N GLN A 275 -10.50 0.96 -6.19
CA GLN A 275 -9.51 2.04 -6.15
C GLN A 275 -10.06 3.33 -6.78
N ALA A 276 -10.78 3.22 -7.90
CA ALA A 276 -11.47 4.35 -8.51
C ALA A 276 -12.50 4.98 -7.56
N HIS A 277 -13.28 4.17 -6.85
CA HIS A 277 -14.24 4.66 -5.86
C HIS A 277 -13.55 5.41 -4.71
N ARG A 278 -12.47 4.86 -4.16
CA ARG A 278 -11.75 5.47 -3.02
C ARG A 278 -11.10 6.81 -3.37
N SER A 279 -10.56 6.94 -4.59
CA SER A 279 -9.88 8.16 -5.06
C SER A 279 -10.85 9.29 -5.43
N ALA A 280 -12.11 8.96 -5.75
CA ALA A 280 -13.07 9.93 -6.29
C ALA A 280 -13.85 10.73 -5.24
N ASN A 281 -13.65 10.49 -3.94
CA ASN A 281 -14.27 11.25 -2.84
C ASN A 281 -15.80 11.48 -3.00
N GLY A 282 -16.52 10.48 -3.51
CA GLY A 282 -17.99 10.52 -3.68
C GLY A 282 -18.52 11.19 -4.96
N GLN A 283 -17.69 11.44 -5.98
CA GLN A 283 -18.16 11.99 -7.26
C GLN A 283 -19.15 11.06 -7.98
N VAL A 284 -20.35 11.58 -8.28
CA VAL A 284 -21.47 10.83 -8.89
C VAL A 284 -21.09 10.04 -10.17
N PRO A 285 -20.32 10.58 -11.14
CA PRO A 285 -19.95 9.82 -12.34
C PRO A 285 -19.08 8.59 -12.02
N VAL A 286 -18.22 8.67 -11.01
CA VAL A 286 -17.35 7.56 -10.62
C VAL A 286 -18.14 6.49 -9.87
N LEU A 287 -19.07 6.88 -8.99
CA LEU A 287 -19.96 5.94 -8.30
C LEU A 287 -20.78 5.10 -9.28
N ARG A 288 -21.33 5.71 -10.35
CA ARG A 288 -22.06 4.97 -11.40
C ARG A 288 -21.16 3.99 -12.15
N ARG A 289 -19.92 4.38 -12.46
CA ARG A 289 -18.96 3.52 -13.15
C ARG A 289 -18.54 2.34 -12.28
N THR A 290 -18.20 2.59 -11.01
CA THR A 290 -17.87 1.55 -10.02
C THR A 290 -19.03 0.57 -9.86
N GLU A 291 -20.26 1.07 -9.70
CA GLU A 291 -21.45 0.23 -9.60
C GLU A 291 -21.61 -0.68 -10.83
N SER A 292 -21.45 -0.12 -12.03
CA SER A 292 -21.55 -0.88 -13.28
C SER A 292 -20.56 -2.04 -13.32
N ILE A 293 -19.33 -1.84 -12.81
CA ILE A 293 -18.30 -2.89 -12.82
C ILE A 293 -18.65 -3.98 -11.81
N TYR A 294 -19.07 -3.63 -10.59
CA TYR A 294 -19.49 -4.64 -9.62
C TYR A 294 -20.68 -5.46 -10.12
N ARG A 295 -21.66 -4.83 -10.76
CA ARG A 295 -22.80 -5.54 -11.35
C ARG A 295 -22.37 -6.47 -12.50
N GLN A 296 -21.49 -6.02 -13.39
CA GLN A 296 -20.94 -6.89 -14.44
C GLN A 296 -20.21 -8.10 -13.86
N VAL A 297 -19.47 -7.93 -12.76
CA VAL A 297 -18.83 -9.05 -12.07
C VAL A 297 -19.88 -10.02 -11.51
N LEU A 298 -20.94 -9.51 -10.89
CA LEU A 298 -22.02 -10.33 -10.34
C LEU A 298 -22.93 -10.97 -11.40
N ASP A 299 -23.00 -10.40 -12.61
CA ASP A 299 -23.67 -11.03 -13.75
C ASP A 299 -22.91 -12.27 -14.24
N ILE A 300 -21.59 -12.32 -14.02
CA ILE A 300 -20.71 -13.44 -14.39
C ILE A 300 -20.58 -14.43 -13.21
N ASP A 301 -20.32 -13.93 -12.01
CA ASP A 301 -20.26 -14.70 -10.76
C ASP A 301 -21.11 -14.03 -9.67
N ALA A 302 -22.36 -14.47 -9.56
CA ALA A 302 -23.29 -13.98 -8.54
C ALA A 302 -22.80 -14.25 -7.10
N GLY A 303 -21.91 -15.22 -6.90
CA GLY A 303 -21.32 -15.60 -5.62
C GLY A 303 -20.04 -14.86 -5.26
N HIS A 304 -19.59 -13.91 -6.10
CA HIS A 304 -18.33 -13.22 -5.91
C HIS A 304 -18.33 -12.39 -4.62
N LEU A 305 -17.60 -12.87 -3.61
CA LEU A 305 -17.61 -12.31 -2.24
C LEU A 305 -17.30 -10.81 -2.21
N THR A 306 -16.21 -10.41 -2.87
CA THR A 306 -15.73 -9.02 -2.84
C THR A 306 -16.69 -8.06 -3.56
N ALA A 307 -17.22 -8.42 -4.73
CA ALA A 307 -18.17 -7.61 -5.48
C ALA A 307 -19.48 -7.41 -4.70
N ASN A 308 -20.02 -8.49 -4.11
CA ASN A 308 -21.22 -8.43 -3.26
C ASN A 308 -21.02 -7.50 -2.05
N ASN A 309 -19.91 -7.63 -1.33
CA ASN A 309 -19.59 -6.77 -0.20
C ASN A 309 -19.46 -5.29 -0.59
N LEU A 310 -18.73 -5.00 -1.68
CA LEU A 310 -18.47 -3.62 -2.10
C LEU A 310 -19.69 -2.95 -2.75
N LEU A 311 -20.50 -3.69 -3.50
CA LEU A 311 -21.77 -3.20 -4.03
C LEU A 311 -22.76 -2.93 -2.90
N GLY A 312 -22.84 -3.82 -1.90
CA GLY A 312 -23.63 -3.61 -0.69
C GLY A 312 -23.24 -2.33 0.05
N LEU A 313 -21.93 -2.08 0.23
CA LEU A 313 -21.42 -0.84 0.83
C LEU A 313 -21.76 0.40 -0.01
N LEU A 314 -21.67 0.31 -1.34
CA LEU A 314 -22.04 1.41 -2.24
C LEU A 314 -23.55 1.72 -2.17
N CYS A 315 -24.39 0.69 -2.08
CA CYS A 315 -25.82 0.83 -1.86
C CYS A 315 -26.14 1.50 -0.53
N LEU A 316 -25.44 1.16 0.56
CA LEU A 316 -25.53 1.88 1.84
C LEU A 316 -25.22 3.38 1.70
N GLN A 317 -24.09 3.71 1.07
CA GLN A 317 -23.67 5.11 0.87
C GLN A 317 -24.67 5.90 0.02
N THR A 318 -25.31 5.22 -0.94
CA THR A 318 -26.32 5.81 -1.83
C THR A 318 -27.75 5.67 -1.31
N LYS A 319 -27.93 5.22 -0.05
CA LYS A 319 -29.22 5.06 0.65
C LYS A 319 -30.21 4.11 -0.03
N ARG A 320 -29.71 3.11 -0.76
CA ARG A 320 -30.51 2.03 -1.38
C ARG A 320 -30.46 0.80 -0.49
N PHE A 321 -31.17 0.87 0.63
CA PHE A 321 -30.99 -0.07 1.74
C PHE A 321 -31.47 -1.49 1.42
N ASP A 322 -32.55 -1.67 0.65
CA ASP A 322 -33.02 -3.00 0.22
C ASP A 322 -31.98 -3.74 -0.64
N GLU A 323 -31.34 -3.03 -1.57
CA GLU A 323 -30.25 -3.57 -2.38
C GLU A 323 -29.01 -3.88 -1.51
N ALA A 324 -28.70 -3.01 -0.56
CA ALA A 324 -27.59 -3.24 0.37
C ALA A 324 -27.76 -4.53 1.16
N VAL A 325 -28.96 -4.78 1.71
CA VAL A 325 -29.28 -6.03 2.41
C VAL A 325 -29.02 -7.23 1.50
N THR A 326 -29.55 -7.20 0.27
CA THR A 326 -29.43 -8.31 -0.69
C THR A 326 -27.98 -8.68 -0.97
N PHE A 327 -27.13 -7.70 -1.30
CA PHE A 327 -25.73 -7.98 -1.65
C PHE A 327 -24.87 -8.33 -0.43
N ILE A 328 -25.13 -7.73 0.74
CA ILE A 328 -24.37 -8.06 1.96
C ILE A 328 -24.74 -9.46 2.46
N GLU A 329 -26.02 -9.87 2.38
CA GLU A 329 -26.45 -11.24 2.70
C GLU A 329 -25.78 -12.26 1.78
N ALA A 330 -25.70 -11.98 0.47
CA ALA A 330 -24.99 -12.84 -0.48
C ALA A 330 -23.50 -13.01 -0.11
N ALA A 331 -22.83 -11.95 0.33
CA ALA A 331 -21.45 -12.03 0.82
C ALA A 331 -21.33 -12.85 2.11
N LEU A 332 -22.27 -12.71 3.03
CA LEU A 332 -22.29 -13.44 4.30
C LEU A 332 -22.58 -14.94 4.14
N VAL A 333 -23.24 -15.37 3.05
CA VAL A 333 -23.35 -16.80 2.72
C VAL A 333 -21.98 -17.42 2.51
N GLN A 334 -21.06 -16.69 1.86
CA GLN A 334 -19.71 -17.16 1.55
C GLN A 334 -18.74 -16.99 2.72
N LYS A 335 -18.90 -15.91 3.50
CA LYS A 335 -18.06 -15.63 4.67
C LYS A 335 -18.92 -15.26 5.90
N PRO A 336 -19.47 -16.26 6.61
CA PRO A 336 -20.41 -16.04 7.71
C PRO A 336 -19.82 -15.37 8.96
N ASP A 337 -18.50 -15.31 9.08
CA ASP A 337 -17.77 -14.73 10.21
C ASP A 337 -17.25 -13.31 9.93
N ASP A 338 -17.67 -12.68 8.83
CA ASP A 338 -17.24 -11.34 8.49
C ASP A 338 -17.92 -10.26 9.36
N ALA A 339 -17.18 -9.81 10.38
CA ALA A 339 -17.63 -8.79 11.32
C ALA A 339 -18.07 -7.48 10.64
N GLN A 340 -17.37 -7.07 9.57
CA GLN A 340 -17.67 -5.81 8.88
C GLN A 340 -18.95 -5.94 8.06
N ALA A 341 -19.14 -7.07 7.36
CA ALA A 341 -20.37 -7.33 6.62
C ALA A 341 -21.59 -7.39 7.56
N HIS A 342 -21.46 -8.04 8.72
CA HIS A 342 -22.52 -8.02 9.73
C HIS A 342 -22.83 -6.62 10.27
N SER A 343 -21.81 -5.77 10.50
CA SER A 343 -22.01 -4.39 10.93
C SER A 343 -22.74 -3.55 9.87
N ASN A 344 -22.36 -3.71 8.60
CA ASN A 344 -22.98 -3.05 7.47
C ASN A 344 -24.44 -3.52 7.26
N LEU A 345 -24.71 -4.82 7.37
CA LEU A 345 -26.07 -5.37 7.28
C LEU A 345 -26.95 -4.82 8.40
N GLY A 346 -26.44 -4.77 9.63
CA GLY A 346 -27.15 -4.16 10.76
C GLY A 346 -27.52 -2.70 10.51
N LEU A 347 -26.62 -1.92 9.89
CA LEU A 347 -26.92 -0.55 9.51
C LEU A 347 -28.03 -0.46 8.44
N ALA A 348 -27.97 -1.30 7.39
CA ALA A 348 -29.00 -1.33 6.35
C ALA A 348 -30.38 -1.70 6.91
N LEU A 349 -30.44 -2.73 7.76
CA LEU A 349 -31.68 -3.20 8.39
C LEU A 349 -32.29 -2.15 9.32
N LYS A 350 -31.44 -1.43 10.08
CA LYS A 350 -31.87 -0.31 10.92
C LYS A 350 -32.56 0.76 10.08
N ASP A 351 -31.95 1.18 8.97
CA ASP A 351 -32.51 2.22 8.10
C ASP A 351 -33.78 1.75 7.35
N LEU A 352 -33.99 0.44 7.20
CA LEU A 352 -35.26 -0.16 6.75
C LEU A 352 -36.32 -0.31 7.84
N GLY A 353 -36.01 0.03 9.09
CA GLY A 353 -36.92 -0.15 10.23
C GLY A 353 -37.01 -1.59 10.77
N ARG A 354 -36.15 -2.50 10.31
CA ARG A 354 -36.04 -3.88 10.80
C ARG A 354 -35.11 -3.93 12.02
N ILE A 355 -35.50 -3.24 13.09
CA ILE A 355 -34.61 -2.84 14.19
C ILE A 355 -34.10 -4.04 15.02
N GLU A 356 -34.94 -5.04 15.28
CA GLU A 356 -34.56 -6.25 16.03
C GLU A 356 -33.54 -7.10 15.27
N GLU A 357 -33.68 -7.19 13.95
CA GLU A 357 -32.73 -7.90 13.08
C GLU A 357 -31.40 -7.15 13.01
N ALA A 358 -31.45 -5.81 12.96
CA ALA A 358 -30.27 -4.96 13.04
C ALA A 358 -29.46 -5.22 14.32
N ALA A 359 -30.13 -5.32 15.48
CA ALA A 359 -29.48 -5.62 16.76
C ALA A 359 -28.74 -6.96 16.69
N THR A 360 -29.41 -7.99 16.18
CA THR A 360 -28.86 -9.35 16.05
C THR A 360 -27.57 -9.37 15.22
N HIS A 361 -27.54 -8.64 14.10
CA HIS A 361 -26.36 -8.58 13.24
C HIS A 361 -25.23 -7.73 13.83
N LEU A 362 -25.54 -6.63 14.52
CA LEU A 362 -24.52 -5.84 15.21
C LEU A 362 -23.90 -6.59 16.40
N GLU A 363 -24.68 -7.37 17.13
CA GLU A 363 -24.18 -8.28 18.18
C GLU A 363 -23.25 -9.35 17.60
N LYS A 364 -23.62 -9.97 16.47
CA LYS A 364 -22.73 -10.91 15.74
C LYS A 364 -21.44 -10.24 15.29
N ALA A 365 -21.50 -9.01 14.78
CA ALA A 365 -20.30 -8.26 14.40
C ALA A 365 -19.34 -8.08 15.58
N LEU A 366 -19.86 -7.81 16.79
CA LEU A 366 -19.06 -7.66 18.00
C LEU A 366 -18.57 -9.00 18.57
N LEU A 367 -19.30 -10.10 18.33
CA LEU A 367 -18.81 -11.44 18.66
C LEU A 367 -17.51 -11.75 17.90
N PHE A 368 -17.46 -11.40 16.60
CA PHE A 368 -16.28 -11.62 15.77
C PHE A 368 -15.20 -10.54 15.91
N ALA A 369 -15.57 -9.30 16.23
CA ALA A 369 -14.65 -8.19 16.44
C ALA A 369 -15.08 -7.29 17.63
N PRO A 370 -14.77 -7.69 18.88
CA PRO A 370 -15.27 -7.02 20.08
C PRO A 370 -14.73 -5.59 20.30
N GLY A 371 -13.61 -5.25 19.66
CA GLY A 371 -12.92 -3.97 19.82
C GLY A 371 -13.35 -2.86 18.85
N ASN A 372 -14.51 -2.96 18.19
CA ASN A 372 -14.94 -1.98 17.19
C ASN A 372 -15.86 -0.90 17.81
N PRO A 373 -15.36 0.32 18.10
CA PRO A 373 -16.16 1.37 18.73
C PRO A 373 -17.31 1.85 17.84
N ARG A 374 -17.15 1.82 16.51
CA ARG A 374 -18.22 2.20 15.56
C ARG A 374 -19.39 1.23 15.63
N THR A 375 -19.13 -0.07 15.64
CA THR A 375 -20.18 -1.09 15.77
C THR A 375 -20.90 -0.99 17.12
N LEU A 376 -20.16 -0.72 18.21
CA LEU A 376 -20.76 -0.46 19.53
C LEU A 376 -21.66 0.78 19.54
N ASN A 377 -21.25 1.88 18.90
CA ASN A 377 -22.12 3.07 18.73
C ASN A 377 -23.38 2.73 17.92
N ASN A 378 -23.24 1.99 16.82
CA ASN A 378 -24.39 1.57 16.00
C ASN A 378 -25.36 0.69 16.79
N LEU A 379 -24.85 -0.27 17.58
CA LEU A 379 -25.66 -1.11 18.45
C LEU A 379 -26.39 -0.28 19.52
N GLY A 380 -25.69 0.70 20.11
CA GLY A 380 -26.32 1.65 21.03
C GLY A 380 -27.46 2.44 20.40
N ASN A 381 -27.33 2.84 19.13
CA ASN A 381 -28.38 3.53 18.39
C ASN A 381 -29.59 2.62 18.14
N VAL A 382 -29.34 1.35 17.79
CA VAL A 382 -30.41 0.35 17.61
C VAL A 382 -31.13 0.06 18.93
N TYR A 383 -30.42 -0.15 20.04
CA TYR A 383 -31.07 -0.34 21.35
C TYR A 383 -31.86 0.89 21.80
N LYS A 384 -31.39 2.10 21.51
CA LYS A 384 -32.15 3.33 21.76
C LYS A 384 -33.48 3.32 20.98
N GLU A 385 -33.46 2.96 19.70
CA GLU A 385 -34.67 2.86 18.86
C GLU A 385 -35.64 1.77 19.36
N LEU A 386 -35.13 0.69 19.96
CA LEU A 386 -35.93 -0.35 20.63
C LEU A 386 -36.47 0.08 22.02
N GLY A 387 -36.16 1.29 22.49
CA GLY A 387 -36.50 1.74 23.86
C GLY A 387 -35.66 1.09 24.97
N ARG A 388 -34.63 0.33 24.60
CA ARG A 388 -33.70 -0.38 25.50
C ARG A 388 -32.57 0.55 25.96
N LEU A 389 -32.94 1.61 26.67
CA LEU A 389 -32.04 2.73 26.98
C LEU A 389 -30.84 2.34 27.86
N ASN A 390 -30.99 1.35 28.73
CA ASN A 390 -29.89 0.86 29.58
C ASN A 390 -28.83 0.12 28.75
N GLU A 391 -29.26 -0.77 27.84
CA GLU A 391 -28.36 -1.47 26.92
C GLU A 391 -27.65 -0.47 26.00
N ALA A 392 -28.38 0.52 25.47
CA ALA A 392 -27.79 1.60 24.68
C ALA A 392 -26.69 2.36 25.43
N THR A 393 -26.94 2.72 26.69
CA THR A 393 -25.97 3.39 27.57
C THR A 393 -24.69 2.56 27.75
N VAL A 394 -24.83 1.25 27.94
CA VAL A 394 -23.67 0.34 28.07
C VAL A 394 -22.86 0.31 26.79
N SER A 395 -23.51 0.17 25.63
CA SER A 395 -22.82 0.13 24.34
C SER A 395 -22.04 1.41 24.04
N TYR A 396 -22.62 2.59 24.28
CA TYR A 396 -21.87 3.85 24.08
C TYR A 396 -20.71 4.02 25.04
N ARG A 397 -20.87 3.62 26.31
CA ARG A 397 -19.76 3.65 27.28
C ARG A 397 -18.63 2.72 26.89
N GLN A 398 -18.94 1.53 26.36
CA GLN A 398 -17.94 0.61 25.82
C GLN A 398 -17.23 1.22 24.60
N ALA A 399 -17.96 1.88 23.69
CA ALA A 399 -17.37 2.58 22.56
C ALA A 399 -16.38 3.66 23.04
N LEU A 400 -16.76 4.46 24.04
CA LEU A 400 -15.92 5.52 24.62
C LEU A 400 -14.76 5.01 25.48
N ALA A 401 -14.88 3.81 26.05
CA ALA A 401 -13.78 3.16 26.76
C ALA A 401 -12.67 2.73 25.78
N ILE A 402 -13.03 2.38 24.54
CA ILE A 402 -12.09 2.03 23.48
C ILE A 402 -11.53 3.28 22.79
N ASP A 403 -12.41 4.22 22.45
CA ASP A 403 -12.06 5.50 21.84
C ASP A 403 -12.72 6.65 22.62
N SER A 404 -11.97 7.19 23.60
CA SER A 404 -12.42 8.31 24.42
C SER A 404 -12.69 9.60 23.63
N GLY A 405 -12.16 9.70 22.41
CA GLY A 405 -12.37 10.81 21.48
C GLY A 405 -13.56 10.65 20.56
N TYR A 406 -14.35 9.57 20.69
CA TYR A 406 -15.44 9.30 19.76
C TYR A 406 -16.65 10.22 19.99
N GLU A 407 -16.62 11.39 19.35
CA GLU A 407 -17.59 12.47 19.51
C GLU A 407 -19.05 12.02 19.33
N GLU A 408 -19.32 11.19 18.32
CA GLU A 408 -20.66 10.70 18.02
C GLU A 408 -21.22 9.83 19.16
N ALA A 409 -20.42 8.91 19.69
CA ALA A 409 -20.81 8.06 20.81
C ALA A 409 -21.04 8.87 22.09
N ASN A 410 -20.23 9.91 22.32
CA ASN A 410 -20.39 10.82 23.46
C ASN A 410 -21.71 11.61 23.36
N HIS A 411 -21.99 12.18 22.19
CA HIS A 411 -23.25 12.86 21.93
C HIS A 411 -24.45 11.92 22.13
N ASN A 412 -24.40 10.73 21.54
CA ASN A 412 -25.49 9.75 21.65
C ASN A 412 -25.70 9.26 23.09
N LEU A 413 -24.63 9.10 23.86
CA LEU A 413 -24.71 8.79 25.29
C LEU A 413 -25.41 9.90 26.06
N GLY A 414 -25.07 11.17 25.82
CA GLY A 414 -25.72 12.32 26.45
C GLY A 414 -27.23 12.34 26.20
N VAL A 415 -27.64 12.13 24.96
CA VAL A 415 -29.06 12.06 24.58
C VAL A 415 -29.79 10.93 25.32
N VAL A 416 -29.21 9.74 25.39
CA VAL A 416 -29.84 8.60 26.07
C VAL A 416 -29.92 8.80 27.58
N LEU A 417 -28.88 9.37 28.21
CA LEU A 417 -28.91 9.65 29.66
C LEU A 417 -30.02 10.63 30.03
N GLN A 418 -30.23 11.68 29.24
CA GLN A 418 -31.34 12.62 29.44
C GLN A 418 -32.70 11.92 29.35
N GLN A 419 -32.85 10.99 28.40
CA GLN A 419 -34.08 10.23 28.23
C GLN A 419 -34.32 9.23 29.37
N VAL A 420 -33.27 8.58 29.87
CA VAL A 420 -33.35 7.70 31.05
C VAL A 420 -33.75 8.49 32.29
N GLU A 421 -33.21 9.69 32.49
CA GLU A 421 -33.59 10.57 33.59
C GLU A 421 -35.04 11.06 33.48
N SER A 422 -35.51 11.36 32.27
CA SER A 422 -36.89 11.80 32.03
C SER A 422 -37.93 10.70 32.23
N ASN A 423 -37.52 9.43 32.16
CA ASN A 423 -38.37 8.25 32.36
C ASN A 423 -38.38 7.75 33.82
N ARG A 424 -37.59 8.37 34.70
CA ARG A 424 -37.58 8.12 36.16
C ARG A 424 -38.48 9.12 36.86
#